data_AF-H9UFA0-F1
#
_entry.id   AF-H9UFA0-F1
#
_cell.length_a   1.000
_cell.length_b   1.000
_cell.length_c   1.000
_cell.angle_alpha   90.00
_cell.angle_beta   90.00
_cell.angle_gamma   90.00
#
_symmetry.space_group_name_H-M   'P 1'
#
loop_
_entity.id
_entity.type
_entity.pdbx_description
1 polymer ?
#
loop_
_entity_poly.entity_id
_entity_poly.type
_entity_poly.pdbx_seq_one_letter_code
_entity_poly.pdbx_strand_id
1 'polypeptide(L)'
;MSRLPGDCRGTQRPLLLRAVLLLVILLAAAPWLAADNRLEATFWAELSPRPVPGRIPEPGEHDGDLQQLLFEDDVLHGELVPPAEQRILEEARLVFSGLIYGWHFRYVPRNDARGYPEQFEADPLYELPWGDERLRIRQTWRENGRLYAKVEYRLDADQQARRRAWGSSSTQLVQGRGTASYYAGHEQRQLAVEDALRMAIREHLRARMHTPPRQVEGRIVLADPPVMGVDGGSYTALLRARMQIHRIRHYEVF
;
A
#
# COMPACT_ATOMS: atom_id res chain seq x y z
N MET A 1 35.44 20.84 -79.67
CA MET A 1 34.10 21.32 -79.28
C MET A 1 33.26 20.09 -78.89
N SER A 2 33.51 19.42 -77.77
CA SER A 2 33.03 19.67 -76.38
C SER A 2 31.50 19.77 -76.23
N ARG A 3 30.82 18.64 -75.97
CA ARG A 3 29.68 18.55 -75.05
C ARG A 3 29.63 17.17 -74.38
N LEU A 4 29.45 17.21 -73.05
CA LEU A 4 29.39 16.12 -72.08
C LEU A 4 28.07 15.33 -72.19
N PRO A 5 28.03 14.03 -71.83
CA PRO A 5 26.80 13.32 -71.49
C PRO A 5 26.42 13.56 -70.01
N GLY A 6 25.12 13.71 -69.76
CA GLY A 6 24.55 13.95 -68.43
C GLY A 6 24.58 12.70 -67.54
N ASP A 7 25.03 12.90 -66.30
CA ASP A 7 25.00 11.91 -65.22
C ASP A 7 23.66 12.04 -64.47
N CYS A 8 22.80 11.02 -64.56
CA CYS A 8 21.58 10.88 -63.77
C CYS A 8 21.83 9.86 -62.64
N ARG A 9 22.34 10.32 -61.49
CA ARG A 9 22.37 9.50 -60.27
C ARG A 9 21.08 9.66 -59.49
N GLY A 10 20.25 8.62 -59.55
CA GLY A 10 19.03 8.46 -58.78
C GLY A 10 19.29 8.42 -57.28
N THR A 11 18.56 9.28 -56.58
CA THR A 11 18.59 9.56 -55.14
C THR A 11 17.93 8.45 -54.31
N GLN A 12 18.51 7.24 -54.26
CA GLN A 12 18.04 6.16 -53.38
C GLN A 12 18.69 6.21 -51.97
N ARG A 13 18.50 7.31 -51.23
CA ARG A 13 19.00 7.41 -49.84
C ARG A 13 18.03 7.88 -48.73
N PRO A 14 16.74 8.23 -48.94
CA PRO A 14 15.90 8.62 -47.79
C PRO A 14 15.12 7.48 -47.12
N LEU A 15 14.97 6.31 -47.75
CA LEU A 15 14.08 5.24 -47.25
C LEU A 15 14.72 4.37 -46.15
N LEU A 16 15.98 3.96 -46.32
CA LEU A 16 16.67 3.14 -45.32
C LEU A 16 16.93 3.92 -44.02
N LEU A 17 17.22 5.22 -44.12
CA LEU A 17 17.44 6.06 -42.93
C LEU A 17 16.17 6.22 -42.10
N ARG A 18 15.00 6.35 -42.74
CA ARG A 18 13.70 6.45 -42.06
C ARG A 18 13.27 5.13 -41.40
N ALA A 19 13.54 3.99 -42.04
CA ALA A 19 13.24 2.68 -41.47
C ALA A 19 14.10 2.37 -40.23
N VAL A 20 15.39 2.71 -40.26
CA VAL A 20 16.28 2.57 -39.10
C VAL A 20 15.89 3.54 -37.98
N LEU A 21 15.52 4.78 -38.31
CA LEU A 21 15.06 5.75 -37.31
C LEU A 21 13.77 5.29 -36.62
N LEU A 22 12.81 4.75 -37.37
CA LEU A 22 11.58 4.18 -36.80
C LEU A 22 11.86 2.94 -35.93
N LEU A 23 12.79 2.07 -36.34
CA LEU A 23 13.20 0.90 -35.55
C LEU A 23 13.92 1.31 -34.26
N VAL A 24 14.78 2.34 -34.31
CA VAL A 24 15.47 2.89 -33.12
C VAL A 24 14.49 3.58 -32.17
N ILE A 25 13.49 4.30 -32.68
CA ILE A 25 12.41 4.88 -31.86
C ILE A 25 11.55 3.77 -31.23
N LEU A 26 11.24 2.69 -31.97
CA LEU A 26 10.52 1.53 -31.43
C LEU A 26 11.32 0.78 -30.36
N LEU A 27 12.64 0.60 -30.56
CA LEU A 27 13.52 -0.05 -29.57
C LEU A 27 13.84 0.85 -28.37
N ALA A 28 13.90 2.18 -28.54
CA ALA A 28 14.10 3.13 -27.45
C ALA A 28 12.83 3.37 -26.62
N ALA A 29 11.64 3.03 -27.16
CA ALA A 29 10.39 2.97 -26.41
C ALA A 29 10.20 1.63 -25.66
N ALA A 30 10.95 0.58 -26.01
CA ALA A 30 10.85 -0.73 -25.36
C ALA A 30 11.18 -0.77 -23.85
N PRO A 31 12.14 0.01 -23.29
CA PRO A 31 12.39 -0.03 -21.84
C PRO A 31 11.27 0.60 -21.00
N TRP A 32 10.28 1.27 -21.61
CA TRP A 32 9.09 1.78 -20.93
C TRP A 32 7.92 0.77 -20.92
N LEU A 33 8.05 -0.34 -21.66
CA LEU A 33 7.04 -1.39 -21.78
C LEU A 33 7.23 -2.56 -20.80
N ALA A 34 8.36 -2.61 -20.09
CA ALA A 34 8.45 -3.40 -18.87
C ALA A 34 7.82 -2.58 -17.73
N ALA A 35 6.49 -2.46 -17.75
CA ALA A 35 5.77 -2.06 -16.56
C ALA A 35 6.20 -3.03 -15.45
N ASP A 36 6.84 -2.51 -14.41
CA ASP A 36 7.21 -3.30 -13.25
C ASP A 36 5.90 -3.87 -12.68
N ASN A 37 5.63 -5.13 -13.01
CA ASN A 37 4.39 -5.82 -12.66
C ASN A 37 4.46 -6.37 -11.23
N ARG A 38 5.30 -5.74 -10.40
CA ARG A 38 5.70 -6.21 -9.10
C ARG A 38 5.51 -5.07 -8.12
N LEU A 39 4.81 -5.35 -7.04
CA LEU A 39 4.81 -4.51 -5.86
C LEU A 39 5.74 -5.15 -4.84
N GLU A 40 6.55 -4.32 -4.20
CA GLU A 40 7.44 -4.75 -3.12
C GLU A 40 7.29 -3.81 -1.95
N ALA A 41 7.31 -4.39 -0.77
CA ALA A 41 7.34 -3.65 0.48
C ALA A 41 8.05 -4.49 1.55
N THR A 42 8.66 -3.78 2.50
CA THR A 42 9.23 -4.39 3.68
C THR A 42 8.26 -4.21 4.83
N PHE A 43 7.90 -5.33 5.44
CA PHE A 43 7.02 -5.37 6.61
C PHE A 43 7.79 -5.91 7.79
N TRP A 44 7.27 -5.67 8.97
CA TRP A 44 7.85 -6.20 10.19
C TRP A 44 6.77 -6.44 11.23
N ALA A 45 6.97 -7.47 12.05
CA ALA A 45 6.13 -7.81 13.18
C ALA A 45 7.01 -8.06 14.41
N GLU A 46 6.50 -7.69 15.58
CA GLU A 46 7.10 -7.99 16.86
C GLU A 46 7.20 -9.50 17.03
N LEU A 47 8.38 -9.99 17.39
CA LEU A 47 8.51 -11.36 17.87
C LEU A 47 8.06 -11.38 19.31
N SER A 48 7.22 -12.34 19.66
CA SER A 48 7.04 -12.69 21.06
C SER A 48 8.40 -13.06 21.64
N PRO A 49 8.76 -12.59 22.85
CA PRO A 49 9.82 -13.23 23.60
C PRO A 49 9.33 -14.67 23.79
N ARG A 50 9.87 -15.61 23.02
CA ARG A 50 9.58 -17.03 23.24
C ARG A 50 9.82 -17.26 24.73
N PRO A 51 8.83 -17.69 25.53
CA PRO A 51 9.19 -18.38 26.74
C PRO A 51 9.98 -19.59 26.24
N VAL A 52 11.31 -19.60 26.45
CA VAL A 52 11.97 -20.89 26.60
C VAL A 52 11.33 -21.44 27.86
N PRO A 53 10.46 -22.46 27.81
CA PRO A 53 9.89 -22.95 29.03
C PRO A 53 11.06 -23.52 29.81
N GLY A 54 11.40 -22.87 30.92
CA GLY A 54 12.05 -23.54 32.04
C GLY A 54 11.09 -24.53 32.71
N ARG A 55 10.29 -25.27 31.93
CA ARG A 55 9.49 -26.38 32.39
C ARG A 55 10.30 -27.63 32.09
N ILE A 56 10.91 -28.19 33.13
CA ILE A 56 11.39 -29.57 33.05
C ILE A 56 10.13 -30.42 32.86
N PRO A 57 10.02 -31.22 31.79
CA PRO A 57 8.89 -32.13 31.63
C PRO A 57 8.85 -33.06 32.85
N GLU A 58 7.70 -33.13 33.51
CA GLU A 58 7.52 -34.07 34.62
C GLU A 58 7.61 -35.50 34.06
N PRO A 59 8.19 -36.46 34.80
CA PRO A 59 8.35 -37.82 34.30
C PRO A 59 6.97 -38.44 34.03
N GLY A 60 6.57 -38.54 32.76
CA GLY A 60 5.28 -39.11 32.34
C GLY A 60 4.46 -38.28 31.35
N GLU A 61 4.90 -37.06 30.98
CA GLU A 61 4.22 -36.23 29.98
C GLU A 61 4.44 -36.83 28.56
N HIS A 62 3.36 -37.21 27.87
CA HIS A 62 3.45 -37.93 26.59
C HIS A 62 3.81 -36.98 25.43
N ASP A 63 4.76 -37.42 24.58
CA ASP A 63 5.30 -36.73 23.40
C ASP A 63 4.24 -36.21 22.39
N GLY A 64 2.99 -36.66 22.48
CA GLY A 64 1.88 -36.23 21.61
C GLY A 64 1.37 -34.82 21.89
N ASP A 65 1.43 -34.35 23.13
CA ASP A 65 0.94 -33.01 23.51
C ASP A 65 1.96 -31.91 23.15
N LEU A 66 3.25 -32.28 23.08
CA LEU A 66 4.35 -31.39 22.69
C LEU A 66 4.34 -31.02 21.20
N GLN A 67 3.66 -31.80 20.36
CA GLN A 67 3.57 -31.54 18.92
C GLN A 67 2.47 -30.55 18.54
N GLN A 68 1.47 -30.32 19.42
CA GLN A 68 0.52 -29.21 19.26
C GLN A 68 1.15 -27.85 19.58
N LEU A 69 2.18 -27.80 20.45
CA LEU A 69 2.90 -26.57 20.81
C LEU A 69 3.84 -26.00 19.71
N LEU A 70 3.93 -26.67 18.56
CA LEU A 70 4.89 -26.32 17.50
C LEU A 70 4.29 -25.46 16.37
N PHE A 71 3.00 -25.15 16.44
CA PHE A 71 2.29 -24.23 15.52
C PHE A 71 1.58 -23.08 16.23
N GLU A 72 1.88 -22.87 17.51
CA GLU A 72 1.07 -22.02 18.39
C GLU A 72 1.21 -20.53 18.14
N ASP A 73 0.07 -19.86 18.29
CA ASP A 73 -0.08 -18.41 18.35
C ASP A 73 1.02 -17.77 19.21
N ASP A 74 1.56 -16.66 18.72
CA ASP A 74 2.50 -15.80 19.42
C ASP A 74 1.78 -15.11 20.60
N VAL A 75 2.48 -14.79 21.69
CA VAL A 75 1.91 -13.95 22.77
C VAL A 75 2.47 -12.54 22.68
N LEU A 76 1.62 -11.55 22.41
CA LEU A 76 2.00 -10.14 22.37
C LEU A 76 1.14 -9.36 23.36
N HIS A 77 1.77 -8.62 24.27
CA HIS A 77 1.07 -7.84 25.31
C HIS A 77 0.09 -8.66 26.19
N GLY A 78 0.32 -9.97 26.33
CA GLY A 78 -0.54 -10.87 27.10
C GLY A 78 -1.73 -11.43 26.33
N GLU A 79 -1.83 -11.14 25.02
CA GLU A 79 -2.85 -11.67 24.12
C GLU A 79 -2.23 -12.70 23.17
N LEU A 80 -2.97 -13.79 22.91
CA LEU A 80 -2.65 -14.74 21.84
C LEU A 80 -2.89 -14.05 20.50
N VAL A 81 -1.86 -14.02 19.66
CA VAL A 81 -1.88 -13.39 18.34
C VAL A 81 -1.35 -14.38 17.30
N PRO A 82 -1.75 -14.25 16.02
CA PRO A 82 -1.20 -15.09 14.98
C PRO A 82 0.33 -14.96 14.92
N PRO A 83 1.04 -16.02 14.46
CA PRO A 83 2.48 -15.98 14.26
C PRO A 83 2.93 -14.75 13.47
N ALA A 84 4.10 -14.20 13.82
CA ALA A 84 4.64 -13.01 13.18
C ALA A 84 4.64 -13.06 11.64
N GLU A 85 4.88 -14.23 11.03
CA GLU A 85 4.81 -14.45 9.58
C GLU A 85 3.40 -14.22 9.03
N GLN A 86 2.37 -14.70 9.72
CA GLN A 86 0.96 -14.53 9.32
C GLN A 86 0.53 -13.07 9.44
N ARG A 87 0.91 -12.39 10.53
CA ARG A 87 0.65 -10.96 10.71
C ARG A 87 1.30 -10.12 9.62
N ILE A 88 2.53 -10.44 9.22
CA ILE A 88 3.20 -9.78 8.09
C ILE A 88 2.45 -10.02 6.78
N LEU A 89 2.00 -11.25 6.50
CA LEU A 89 1.27 -11.56 5.28
C LEU A 89 -0.09 -10.86 5.23
N GLU A 90 -0.76 -10.75 6.37
CA GLU A 90 -2.02 -10.02 6.50
C GLU A 90 -1.82 -8.52 6.26
N GLU A 91 -0.82 -7.90 6.89
CA GLU A 91 -0.49 -6.50 6.64
C GLU A 91 -0.12 -6.26 5.17
N ALA A 92 0.68 -7.15 4.58
CA ALA A 92 1.04 -7.08 3.17
C ALA A 92 -0.18 -7.19 2.24
N ARG A 93 -1.10 -8.10 2.55
CA ARG A 93 -2.37 -8.29 1.83
C ARG A 93 -3.19 -7.00 1.84
N LEU A 94 -3.35 -6.37 3.01
CA LEU A 94 -4.09 -5.11 3.16
C LEU A 94 -3.39 -3.95 2.43
N VAL A 95 -2.08 -3.80 2.58
CA VAL A 95 -1.30 -2.74 1.94
C VAL A 95 -1.30 -2.88 0.42
N PHE A 96 -1.11 -4.08 -0.12
CA PHE A 96 -1.18 -4.29 -1.58
C PHE A 96 -2.60 -4.12 -2.12
N SER A 97 -3.63 -4.53 -1.37
CA SER A 97 -5.04 -4.21 -1.72
C SER A 97 -5.25 -2.70 -1.80
N GLY A 98 -4.72 -1.95 -0.83
CA GLY A 98 -4.74 -0.50 -0.79
C GLY A 98 -3.95 0.19 -1.91
N LEU A 99 -2.88 -0.44 -2.40
CA LEU A 99 -2.07 0.07 -3.52
C LEU A 99 -2.71 -0.18 -4.89
N ILE A 100 -3.52 -1.23 -5.02
CA ILE A 100 -4.13 -1.64 -6.29
C ILE A 100 -5.54 -1.06 -6.43
N TYR A 101 -6.38 -1.28 -5.41
CA TYR A 101 -7.80 -0.97 -5.44
C TYR A 101 -8.11 0.29 -4.65
N GLY A 102 -7.58 0.39 -3.42
CA GLY A 102 -7.88 1.48 -2.50
C GLY A 102 -9.23 1.30 -1.80
N TRP A 103 -9.76 2.40 -1.26
CA TRP A 103 -10.98 2.44 -0.46
C TRP A 103 -11.99 3.45 -1.03
N HIS A 104 -13.27 3.17 -0.82
CA HIS A 104 -14.28 4.22 -0.76
C HIS A 104 -14.23 4.85 0.63
N PHE A 105 -14.19 6.17 0.72
CA PHE A 105 -14.18 6.83 2.02
C PHE A 105 -15.40 7.73 2.18
N ARG A 106 -15.84 7.82 3.43
CA ARG A 106 -16.80 8.80 3.92
C ARG A 106 -16.19 9.52 5.11
N TYR A 107 -16.17 10.84 5.03
CA TYR A 107 -15.57 11.69 6.05
C TYR A 107 -16.55 12.78 6.49
N VAL A 108 -16.77 12.87 7.79
CA VAL A 108 -17.52 13.95 8.45
C VAL A 108 -16.52 14.77 9.27
N PRO A 109 -16.19 15.99 8.83
CA PRO A 109 -15.31 16.86 9.60
C PRO A 109 -15.92 17.21 10.95
N ARG A 110 -15.07 17.30 11.98
CA ARG A 110 -15.48 17.81 13.29
C ARG A 110 -16.09 19.21 13.17
N ASN A 111 -17.23 19.42 13.81
CA ASN A 111 -17.87 20.72 13.91
C ASN A 111 -18.39 20.95 15.33
N ASP A 112 -17.56 21.55 16.18
CA ASP A 112 -17.88 21.82 17.58
C ASP A 112 -19.07 22.77 17.74
N ALA A 113 -19.20 23.76 16.85
CA ALA A 113 -20.30 24.74 16.90
C ALA A 113 -21.68 24.09 16.68
N ARG A 114 -21.73 22.90 16.07
CA ARG A 114 -22.95 22.15 15.81
C ARG A 114 -23.01 20.79 16.51
N GLY A 115 -22.03 20.48 17.38
CA GLY A 115 -21.98 19.24 18.15
C GLY A 115 -21.74 17.96 17.33
N TYR A 116 -21.20 18.06 16.11
CA TYR A 116 -20.90 16.88 15.30
C TYR A 116 -19.45 16.41 15.54
N PRO A 117 -19.24 15.18 16.05
CA PRO A 117 -17.90 14.63 16.19
C PRO A 117 -17.29 14.33 14.81
N GLU A 118 -15.96 14.24 14.77
CA GLU A 118 -15.26 13.74 13.58
C GLU A 118 -15.62 12.27 13.36
N GLN A 119 -15.95 11.90 12.12
CA GLN A 119 -16.20 10.51 11.75
C GLN A 119 -15.47 10.20 10.44
N PHE A 120 -14.90 9.01 10.37
CA PHE A 120 -14.21 8.50 9.20
C PHE A 120 -14.55 7.03 9.02
N GLU A 121 -14.90 6.67 7.80
CA GLU A 121 -15.19 5.30 7.37
C GLU A 121 -14.42 5.09 6.06
N ALA A 122 -13.72 3.96 5.95
CA ALA A 122 -12.96 3.58 4.77
C ALA A 122 -13.24 2.12 4.39
N ASP A 123 -14.11 1.92 3.40
CA ASP A 123 -14.52 0.60 2.92
C ASP A 123 -13.58 0.14 1.80
N PRO A 124 -12.94 -1.03 1.92
CA PRO A 124 -12.04 -1.54 0.88
C PRO A 124 -12.83 -1.82 -0.41
N LEU A 125 -12.31 -1.36 -1.55
CA LEU A 125 -12.95 -1.62 -2.84
C LEU A 125 -12.80 -3.09 -3.26
N TYR A 126 -11.69 -3.71 -2.88
CA TYR A 126 -11.41 -5.13 -3.04
C TYR A 126 -10.25 -5.49 -2.12
N GLU A 127 -10.34 -6.66 -1.49
CA GLU A 127 -9.25 -7.25 -0.72
C GLU A 127 -8.69 -8.45 -1.44
N LEU A 128 -7.36 -8.54 -1.50
CA LEU A 128 -6.67 -9.72 -1.99
C LEU A 128 -7.06 -10.93 -1.12
N PRO A 129 -7.37 -12.08 -1.73
CA PRO A 129 -7.75 -13.28 -0.98
C PRO A 129 -6.56 -13.81 -0.17
N TRP A 130 -6.86 -14.42 0.97
CA TRP A 130 -5.84 -15.13 1.73
C TRP A 130 -5.26 -16.28 0.90
N GLY A 131 -3.93 -16.45 0.94
CA GLY A 131 -3.24 -17.49 0.18
C GLY A 131 -3.12 -17.23 -1.33
N ASP A 132 -3.32 -15.99 -1.82
CA ASP A 132 -3.05 -15.65 -3.22
C ASP A 132 -1.61 -16.02 -3.61
N GLU A 133 -1.46 -16.91 -4.60
CA GLU A 133 -0.17 -17.43 -5.07
C GLU A 133 0.79 -16.35 -5.62
N ARG A 134 0.24 -15.18 -5.96
CA ARG A 134 0.98 -14.01 -6.44
C ARG A 134 1.60 -13.21 -5.29
N LEU A 135 1.16 -13.43 -4.05
CA LEU A 135 1.73 -12.85 -2.84
C LEU A 135 2.81 -13.78 -2.28
N ARG A 136 4.05 -13.32 -2.20
CA ARG A 136 5.18 -14.16 -1.76
C ARG A 136 6.15 -13.42 -0.86
N ILE A 137 6.60 -14.09 0.19
CA ILE A 137 7.75 -13.63 0.98
C ILE A 137 9.02 -13.95 0.18
N ARG A 138 9.83 -12.92 -0.08
CA ARG A 138 11.11 -13.05 -0.80
C ARG A 138 12.28 -13.30 0.14
N GLN A 139 12.28 -12.64 1.28
CA GLN A 139 13.38 -12.66 2.24
C GLN A 139 12.84 -12.35 3.63
N THR A 140 13.32 -13.08 4.63
CA THR A 140 13.05 -12.79 6.05
C THR A 140 14.35 -12.62 6.81
N TRP A 141 14.37 -11.74 7.81
CA TRP A 141 15.47 -11.63 8.76
C TRP A 141 14.95 -11.19 10.11
N ARG A 142 15.72 -11.44 11.18
CA ARG A 142 15.36 -11.09 12.54
C ARG A 142 16.33 -10.04 13.05
N GLU A 143 15.80 -8.98 13.64
CA GLU A 143 16.60 -7.87 14.17
C GLU A 143 15.82 -7.18 15.29
N ASN A 144 16.49 -6.87 16.40
CA ASN A 144 15.92 -6.09 17.53
C ASN A 144 14.55 -6.61 18.03
N GLY A 145 14.39 -7.93 18.16
CA GLY A 145 13.13 -8.54 18.62
C GLY A 145 11.98 -8.45 17.62
N ARG A 146 12.28 -8.19 16.34
CA ARG A 146 11.29 -8.12 15.25
C ARG A 146 11.65 -9.11 14.15
N LEU A 147 10.63 -9.67 13.53
CA LEU A 147 10.74 -10.35 12.25
C LEU A 147 10.50 -9.32 11.17
N TYR A 148 11.41 -9.23 10.22
CA TYR A 148 11.26 -8.44 9.01
C TYR A 148 11.06 -9.38 7.83
N ALA A 149 10.22 -8.96 6.88
CA ALA A 149 10.08 -9.64 5.61
C ALA A 149 9.98 -8.66 4.44
N LYS A 150 10.70 -8.95 3.36
CA LYS A 150 10.42 -8.37 2.04
C LYS A 150 9.34 -9.21 1.39
N VAL A 151 8.19 -8.60 1.13
CA VAL A 151 7.05 -9.26 0.50
C VAL A 151 6.85 -8.67 -0.89
N GLU A 152 6.54 -9.54 -1.83
CA GLU A 152 6.29 -9.22 -3.23
C GLU A 152 4.86 -9.60 -3.60
N TYR A 153 4.22 -8.78 -4.42
CA TYR A 153 2.97 -9.12 -5.11
C TYR A 153 3.09 -8.93 -6.62
N ARG A 154 2.73 -9.95 -7.41
CA ARG A 154 2.75 -9.88 -8.88
C ARG A 154 1.39 -9.47 -9.43
N LEU A 155 1.35 -8.34 -10.13
CA LEU A 155 0.16 -7.74 -10.71
C LEU A 155 -0.22 -8.40 -12.04
N ASP A 156 -1.51 -8.69 -12.21
CA ASP A 156 -2.07 -8.98 -13.54
C ASP A 156 -2.29 -7.71 -14.37
N ALA A 157 -2.71 -7.89 -15.63
CA ALA A 157 -2.88 -6.78 -16.57
C ALA A 157 -3.96 -5.76 -16.12
N ASP A 158 -5.03 -6.24 -15.50
CA ASP A 158 -6.14 -5.40 -15.04
C ASP A 158 -5.74 -4.59 -13.80
N GLN A 159 -5.04 -5.23 -12.87
CA GLN A 159 -4.44 -4.57 -11.71
C GLN A 159 -3.42 -3.50 -12.13
N GLN A 160 -2.57 -3.79 -13.13
CA GLN A 160 -1.64 -2.81 -13.69
C GLN A 160 -2.36 -1.64 -14.37
N ALA A 161 -3.42 -1.90 -15.15
CA ALA A 161 -4.22 -0.86 -15.78
C ALA A 161 -4.89 0.05 -14.73
N ARG A 162 -5.42 -0.56 -13.66
CA ARG A 162 -6.01 0.16 -12.54
C ARG A 162 -5.01 1.07 -11.83
N ARG A 163 -3.80 0.58 -11.51
CA ARG A 163 -2.75 1.43 -10.89
C ARG A 163 -2.37 2.59 -11.80
N ARG A 164 -2.28 2.37 -13.11
CA ARG A 164 -1.99 3.45 -14.08
C ARG A 164 -3.10 4.50 -14.13
N ALA A 165 -4.37 4.10 -14.04
CA ALA A 165 -5.51 5.03 -14.05
C ALA A 165 -5.46 6.02 -12.87
N TRP A 166 -5.01 5.55 -11.70
CA TRP A 166 -4.79 6.41 -10.54
C TRP A 166 -3.69 7.45 -10.75
N GLY A 167 -2.76 7.26 -11.70
CA GLY A 167 -1.75 8.26 -12.04
C GLY A 167 -2.28 9.47 -12.81
N SER A 168 -3.57 9.52 -13.15
CA SER A 168 -4.16 10.61 -13.93
C SER A 168 -4.24 11.94 -13.18
N SER A 169 -4.26 13.05 -13.92
CA SER A 169 -4.36 14.43 -13.39
C SER A 169 -5.65 14.71 -12.61
N SER A 170 -6.67 13.87 -12.76
CA SER A 170 -7.93 13.97 -12.02
C SER A 170 -7.82 13.58 -10.55
N THR A 171 -6.69 13.01 -10.15
CA THR A 171 -6.42 12.57 -8.77
C THR A 171 -5.49 13.54 -8.07
N GLN A 172 -5.66 13.70 -6.77
CA GLN A 172 -4.86 14.58 -5.94
C GLN A 172 -3.92 13.75 -5.08
N LEU A 173 -2.62 14.05 -5.10
CA LEU A 173 -1.66 13.44 -4.18
C LEU A 173 -1.81 14.09 -2.78
N VAL A 174 -2.01 13.26 -1.77
CA VAL A 174 -2.13 13.65 -0.36
C VAL A 174 -1.16 12.84 0.49
N GLN A 175 -0.84 13.36 1.67
CA GLN A 175 0.04 12.70 2.65
C GLN A 175 -0.59 12.78 4.02
N GLY A 176 -0.36 11.78 4.84
CA GLY A 176 -0.89 11.72 6.20
C GLY A 176 0.04 11.00 7.14
N ARG A 177 0.00 11.42 8.41
CA ARG A 177 0.62 10.75 9.53
C ARG A 177 -0.49 10.39 10.52
N GLY A 178 -0.54 9.12 10.90
CA GLY A 178 -1.53 8.59 11.83
C GLY A 178 -0.87 7.81 12.96
N THR A 179 -1.61 7.64 14.04
CA THR A 179 -1.12 6.99 15.26
C THR A 179 -2.17 6.09 15.88
N ALA A 180 -1.73 4.99 16.49
CA ALA A 180 -2.57 4.10 17.29
C ALA A 180 -1.77 3.53 18.46
N SER A 181 -2.45 3.03 19.49
CA SER A 181 -1.80 2.51 20.70
C SER A 181 -0.93 1.30 20.36
N TYR A 182 0.31 1.25 20.86
CA TYR A 182 1.15 0.06 20.67
C TYR A 182 0.67 -1.14 21.49
N TYR A 183 0.11 -0.88 22.67
CA TYR A 183 -0.22 -1.90 23.67
C TYR A 183 -1.59 -2.55 23.48
N ALA A 184 -2.44 -2.02 22.60
CA ALA A 184 -3.82 -2.48 22.40
C ALA A 184 -3.94 -3.53 21.28
N GLY A 185 -2.90 -4.35 21.09
CA GLY A 185 -2.87 -5.43 20.13
C GLY A 185 -2.22 -5.10 18.78
N HIS A 186 -2.06 -6.12 17.95
CA HIS A 186 -1.40 -6.02 16.65
C HIS A 186 -2.27 -5.33 15.58
N GLU A 187 -3.59 -5.40 15.71
CA GLU A 187 -4.58 -4.74 14.84
C GLU A 187 -4.42 -3.21 14.85
N GLN A 188 -3.81 -2.64 15.90
CA GLN A 188 -3.56 -1.21 16.02
C GLN A 188 -2.68 -0.66 14.90
N ARG A 189 -1.85 -1.50 14.27
CA ARG A 189 -1.09 -1.12 13.08
C ARG A 189 -1.99 -0.69 11.94
N GLN A 190 -3.09 -1.43 11.72
CA GLN A 190 -4.09 -1.08 10.71
C GLN A 190 -4.82 0.21 11.07
N LEU A 191 -5.18 0.39 12.35
CA LEU A 191 -5.79 1.63 12.83
C LEU A 191 -4.87 2.84 12.65
N ALA A 192 -3.55 2.70 12.82
CA ALA A 192 -2.61 3.77 12.55
C ALA A 192 -2.60 4.18 11.06
N VAL A 193 -2.74 3.21 10.14
CA VAL A 193 -2.88 3.47 8.69
C VAL A 193 -4.20 4.15 8.38
N GLU A 194 -5.31 3.68 8.97
CA GLU A 194 -6.63 4.29 8.83
C GLU A 194 -6.63 5.74 9.34
N ASP A 195 -6.02 5.97 10.50
CA ASP A 195 -5.83 7.29 11.07
C ASP A 195 -5.00 8.19 10.14
N ALA A 196 -3.95 7.65 9.51
CA ALA A 196 -3.14 8.38 8.56
C ALA A 196 -3.93 8.76 7.30
N LEU A 197 -4.84 7.90 6.81
CA LEU A 197 -5.75 8.22 5.70
C LEU A 197 -6.71 9.35 6.09
N ARG A 198 -7.35 9.24 7.27
CA ARG A 198 -8.23 10.26 7.84
C ARG A 198 -7.52 11.61 7.92
N MET A 199 -6.30 11.62 8.44
CA MET A 199 -5.45 12.81 8.57
C MET A 199 -5.11 13.41 7.20
N ALA A 200 -4.76 12.59 6.21
CA ALA A 200 -4.47 13.05 4.85
C ALA A 200 -5.68 13.78 4.21
N ILE A 201 -6.88 13.21 4.39
CA ILE A 201 -8.14 13.79 3.88
C ILE A 201 -8.46 15.08 4.63
N ARG A 202 -8.35 15.07 5.96
CA ARG A 202 -8.63 16.24 6.79
C ARG A 202 -7.75 17.43 6.42
N GLU A 203 -6.45 17.24 6.31
CA GLU A 203 -5.52 18.31 5.97
C GLU A 203 -5.72 18.78 4.52
N HIS A 204 -6.04 17.88 3.59
CA HIS A 204 -6.40 18.27 2.23
C HIS A 204 -7.62 19.20 2.17
N LEU A 205 -8.66 18.89 2.94
CA LEU A 205 -9.91 19.68 3.00
C LEU A 205 -9.70 21.02 3.71
N ARG A 206 -8.99 21.01 4.85
CA ARG A 206 -8.66 22.24 5.61
C ARG A 206 -7.91 23.26 4.76
N ALA A 207 -6.97 22.80 3.93
CA ALA A 207 -6.20 23.68 3.07
C ALA A 207 -7.04 24.33 1.95
N ARG A 208 -8.21 23.79 1.60
CA ARG A 208 -9.03 24.22 0.45
C ARG A 208 -10.36 24.84 0.84
N MET A 209 -10.87 24.55 2.03
CA MET A 209 -12.19 24.96 2.47
C MET A 209 -12.09 25.67 3.82
N HIS A 210 -12.44 26.95 3.83
CA HIS A 210 -12.52 27.74 5.06
C HIS A 210 -13.66 27.24 5.95
N THR A 211 -14.81 26.90 5.36
CA THR A 211 -15.97 26.36 6.08
C THR A 211 -15.98 24.84 5.93
N PRO A 212 -15.94 24.07 7.05
CA PRO A 212 -16.00 22.62 6.99
C PRO A 212 -17.28 22.14 6.28
N PRO A 213 -17.19 21.22 5.31
CA PRO A 213 -18.37 20.60 4.73
C PRO A 213 -19.09 19.74 5.76
N ARG A 214 -20.36 19.39 5.48
CA ARG A 214 -21.13 18.45 6.31
C ARG A 214 -20.62 17.02 6.14
N GLN A 215 -20.29 16.64 4.90
CA GLN A 215 -19.80 15.30 4.57
C GLN A 215 -19.02 15.34 3.25
N VAL A 216 -17.96 14.54 3.16
CA VAL A 216 -17.19 14.32 1.93
C VAL A 216 -17.13 12.84 1.65
N GLU A 217 -17.39 12.46 0.40
CA GLU A 217 -17.29 11.08 -0.09
C GLU A 217 -16.33 11.04 -1.29
N GLY A 218 -15.57 9.97 -1.40
CA GLY A 218 -14.63 9.82 -2.50
C GLY A 218 -13.96 8.45 -2.53
N ARG A 219 -12.88 8.36 -3.29
CA ARG A 219 -12.00 7.20 -3.30
C ARG A 219 -10.57 7.62 -2.99
N ILE A 220 -9.85 6.73 -2.33
CA ILE A 220 -8.45 6.95 -1.97
C ILE A 220 -7.65 5.66 -2.18
N VAL A 221 -6.46 5.77 -2.76
CA VAL A 221 -5.56 4.64 -3.03
C VAL A 221 -4.17 4.98 -2.51
N LEU A 222 -3.44 4.01 -1.99
CA LEU A 222 -2.04 4.22 -1.62
C LEU A 222 -1.20 4.51 -2.88
N ALA A 223 -0.33 5.51 -2.79
CA ALA A 223 0.66 5.77 -3.81
C ALA A 223 1.88 4.84 -3.63
N ASP A 224 2.30 4.70 -2.38
CA ASP A 224 3.46 3.93 -1.93
C ASP A 224 3.09 3.13 -0.66
N PRO A 225 3.77 2.02 -0.34
CA PRO A 225 3.58 1.31 0.93
C PRO A 225 3.76 2.26 2.14
N PRO A 226 2.89 2.19 3.17
CA PRO A 226 3.05 3.02 4.36
C PRO A 226 4.35 2.71 5.09
N VAL A 227 4.99 3.74 5.65
CA VAL A 227 6.14 3.58 6.53
C VAL A 227 5.63 3.44 7.96
N MET A 228 5.87 2.27 8.55
CA MET A 228 5.44 1.94 9.90
C MET A 228 6.60 2.04 10.89
N GLY A 229 6.36 2.74 12.00
CA GLY A 229 7.29 2.87 13.11
C GLY A 229 6.60 2.72 14.47
N VAL A 230 7.41 2.68 15.52
CA VAL A 230 6.95 2.75 16.91
C VAL A 230 7.64 3.93 17.57
N ASP A 231 6.86 4.84 18.12
CA ASP A 231 7.35 6.06 18.77
C ASP A 231 6.45 6.38 19.97
N GLY A 232 7.07 6.69 21.13
CA GLY A 232 6.33 7.08 22.33
C GLY A 232 5.24 6.10 22.81
N GLY A 233 5.41 4.79 22.59
CA GLY A 233 4.39 3.79 22.93
C GLY A 233 3.18 3.76 21.98
N SER A 234 3.33 4.32 20.77
CA SER A 234 2.32 4.29 19.71
C SER A 234 2.90 3.73 18.42
N TYR A 235 2.10 2.96 17.69
CA TYR A 235 2.36 2.76 16.27
C TYR A 235 2.17 4.08 15.54
N THR A 236 3.11 4.41 14.66
CA THR A 236 3.00 5.56 13.75
C THR A 236 3.03 5.07 12.32
N ALA A 237 2.05 5.50 11.52
CA ALA A 237 2.00 5.27 10.08
C ALA A 237 2.22 6.58 9.33
N LEU A 238 3.13 6.59 8.36
CA LEU A 238 3.26 7.67 7.39
C LEU A 238 2.92 7.14 6.01
N LEU A 239 2.00 7.81 5.31
CA LEU A 239 1.57 7.37 3.99
C LEU A 239 1.48 8.50 2.98
N ARG A 240 1.53 8.09 1.71
CA ARG A 240 1.20 8.91 0.54
C ARG A 240 0.07 8.21 -0.17
N ALA A 241 -0.96 8.97 -0.55
CA ALA A 241 -2.13 8.43 -1.22
C ALA A 241 -2.58 9.34 -2.35
N ARG A 242 -3.25 8.77 -3.34
CA ARG A 242 -3.99 9.53 -4.35
C ARG A 242 -5.47 9.48 -4.00
N MET A 243 -6.11 10.63 -4.05
CA MET A 243 -7.50 10.80 -3.67
C MET A 243 -8.29 11.42 -4.82
N GLN A 244 -9.53 10.97 -4.98
CA GLN A 244 -10.51 11.60 -5.83
C GLN A 244 -11.80 11.82 -5.03
N ILE A 245 -12.23 13.07 -4.92
CA ILE A 245 -13.49 13.42 -4.26
C ILE A 245 -14.63 13.24 -5.28
N HIS A 246 -15.68 12.52 -4.89
CA HIS A 246 -16.86 12.30 -5.72
C HIS A 246 -18.02 13.21 -5.32
N ARG A 247 -18.19 13.47 -4.02
CA ARG A 247 -19.30 14.26 -3.50
C ARG A 247 -18.89 15.07 -2.29
N ILE A 248 -19.33 16.32 -2.25
CA ILE A 248 -19.24 17.19 -1.08
C ILE A 248 -20.66 17.64 -0.75
N ARG A 249 -21.10 17.40 0.49
CA ARG A 249 -22.38 17.89 1.00
C ARG A 249 -22.12 19.09 1.91
N HIS A 250 -22.73 20.22 1.59
CA HIS A 250 -22.70 21.42 2.42
C HIS A 250 -23.92 21.46 3.35
N TYR A 251 -23.89 22.36 4.33
CA TYR A 251 -25.06 22.66 5.13
C TYR A 251 -26.04 23.48 4.30
N GLU A 252 -27.31 23.07 4.27
CA GLU A 252 -28.38 23.89 3.69
C GLU A 252 -28.68 25.04 4.67
N VAL A 253 -28.75 26.26 4.15
CA VAL A 253 -29.21 27.43 4.90
C VAL A 253 -30.69 27.58 4.59
N PHE A 254 -31.53 27.39 5.60
CA PHE A 254 -32.97 27.68 5.54
C PHE A 254 -33.23 29.08 6.06
#